data_AF-A0A4W4DUK0-F1
#
_entry.id   AF-A0A4W4DUK0-F1
#
_cell.length_a   1.000
_cell.length_b   1.000
_cell.length_c   1.000
_cell.angle_alpha   90.00
_cell.angle_beta   90.00
_cell.angle_gamma   90.00
#
_symmetry.space_group_name_H-M   'P 1'
#
loop_
_entity.id
_entity.type
_entity.pdbx_description
1 polymer ?
#
loop_
_entity_poly.entity_id
_entity_poly.type
_entity_poly.pdbx_seq_one_letter_code
_entity_poly.pdbx_strand_id
1 'polypeptide(L)'
;MVNIRSAVSRLSLVALAHTMSTTFGTSSEPPGLCRTTGRLLRLSGVPGYEQHRRNDILLLSPAAETPGRCDNHTEGLQSANAHVVFFPGDIQNFQQEMAVQAEAVPWLSWSLEHVAFIMGNRFPGRHIWVIRASHMYLHKFSCYQNFVESNLFGAPEHSSDYGAIRQLRGLVGHGMEQAGLPNPLPPLGGAAVPLPLPQDFSLSLVGFSKGCVVLNQMVYELAGARADSELRPFLDRISDVYWLDGGHPGGSETWVTDKRALSELATSGVALHAHVTPYEVQDPMRAWVGREHRSFIKTLEELGACVTHRLHFEDEPASIENHFRVIKEF
;
A
#
# COMPACT_ATOMS: atom_id res chain seq x y z
N MET A 1 55.13 23.22 20.02
CA MET A 1 55.67 21.84 20.00
C MET A 1 54.60 20.90 20.53
N VAL A 2 54.16 20.01 19.67
CA VAL A 2 53.11 18.99 19.88
C VAL A 2 53.78 17.68 20.32
N ASN A 3 53.17 16.94 21.25
CA ASN A 3 53.10 15.47 21.28
C ASN A 3 52.12 15.04 22.39
N ILE A 4 50.89 14.66 22.05
CA ILE A 4 50.39 13.30 21.72
C ILE A 4 50.52 12.31 22.87
N ARG A 5 49.37 11.90 23.43
CA ARG A 5 48.97 10.48 23.52
C ARG A 5 47.47 10.36 23.71
N SER A 6 46.84 9.67 22.75
CA SER A 6 45.46 9.24 22.74
C SER A 6 45.25 8.04 23.66
N ALA A 7 44.06 7.92 24.23
CA ALA A 7 43.55 6.67 24.79
C ALA A 7 42.15 6.42 24.23
N VAL A 8 42.09 5.50 23.28
CA VAL A 8 40.86 4.91 22.73
C VAL A 8 40.52 3.74 23.65
N SER A 9 39.38 3.79 24.36
CA SER A 9 38.83 2.61 25.03
C SER A 9 37.83 1.93 24.11
N ARG A 10 38.24 0.78 23.58
CA ARG A 10 37.39 -0.24 22.99
C ARG A 10 36.70 -0.99 24.13
N LEU A 11 35.38 -1.13 24.06
CA LEU A 11 34.64 -2.12 24.85
C LEU A 11 33.84 -2.98 23.88
N SER A 12 34.38 -4.16 23.61
CA SER A 12 33.66 -5.30 23.08
C SER A 12 32.93 -5.98 24.24
N LEU A 13 31.66 -6.34 24.07
CA LEU A 13 31.00 -7.30 24.96
C LEU A 13 30.18 -8.30 24.14
N VAL A 14 30.45 -9.54 24.49
CA VAL A 14 30.15 -10.79 23.81
C VAL A 14 28.69 -11.19 24.02
N ALA A 15 28.13 -11.81 23.00
CA ALA A 15 26.80 -12.42 22.99
C ALA A 15 26.66 -13.56 24.02
N LEU A 16 25.51 -13.62 24.67
CA LEU A 16 25.03 -14.79 25.41
C LEU A 16 23.58 -15.06 25.00
N ALA A 17 23.40 -16.14 24.24
CA ALA A 17 22.10 -16.73 23.96
C ALA A 17 21.65 -17.53 25.18
N HIS A 18 20.38 -17.43 25.58
CA HIS A 18 19.66 -18.55 26.21
C HIS A 18 18.13 -18.38 26.15
N THR A 19 17.53 -19.38 25.50
CA THR A 19 16.34 -20.18 25.85
C THR A 19 14.94 -19.53 25.91
N MET A 20 14.06 -20.13 25.11
CA MET A 20 12.61 -19.92 25.02
C MET A 20 11.88 -20.17 26.35
N SER A 21 10.84 -19.39 26.60
CA SER A 21 9.72 -19.82 27.45
C SER A 21 8.42 -19.22 26.91
N THR A 22 7.46 -20.10 26.63
CA THR A 22 6.11 -19.78 26.18
C THR A 22 5.22 -19.53 27.39
N THR A 23 4.70 -18.30 27.53
CA THR A 23 3.63 -17.99 28.49
C THR A 23 2.43 -17.45 27.74
N PHE A 24 1.32 -18.19 27.84
CA PHE A 24 -0.01 -17.75 27.43
C PHE A 24 -0.49 -16.70 28.43
N GLY A 25 -0.50 -15.43 28.03
CA GLY A 25 -1.18 -14.35 28.74
C GLY A 25 -2.58 -14.15 28.18
N THR A 26 -3.60 -14.50 28.96
CA THR A 26 -5.00 -14.13 28.70
C THR A 26 -5.20 -12.66 29.08
N SER A 27 -5.38 -11.78 28.10
CA SER A 27 -5.84 -10.40 28.32
C SER A 27 -7.33 -10.28 28.03
N SER A 28 -8.06 -9.76 29.01
CA SER A 28 -9.49 -9.42 28.96
C SER A 28 -9.73 -8.22 28.04
N GLU A 29 -10.57 -8.40 27.01
CA GLU A 29 -11.02 -7.33 26.10
C GLU A 29 -12.18 -6.50 26.69
N PRO A 30 -12.30 -5.20 26.35
CA PRO A 30 -13.49 -4.40 26.61
C PRO A 30 -14.60 -4.71 25.58
N PRO A 31 -15.89 -4.51 25.92
CA PRO A 31 -16.99 -4.89 25.03
C PRO A 31 -17.24 -3.82 23.97
N GLY A 32 -17.13 -4.21 22.69
CA GLY A 32 -17.74 -3.43 21.59
C GLY A 32 -16.91 -3.22 20.33
N LEU A 33 -16.32 -4.26 19.74
CA LEU A 33 -16.02 -4.26 18.31
C LEU A 33 -16.59 -5.53 17.67
N CYS A 34 -17.33 -5.35 16.57
CA CYS A 34 -17.85 -6.44 15.75
C CYS A 34 -16.69 -7.37 15.34
N ARG A 35 -16.75 -8.64 15.73
CA ARG A 35 -15.72 -9.65 15.44
C ARG A 35 -15.67 -9.92 13.94
N THR A 36 -14.82 -9.23 13.21
CA THR A 36 -14.38 -9.64 11.88
C THR A 36 -13.45 -10.84 12.04
N THR A 37 -13.95 -12.04 11.74
CA THR A 37 -13.24 -13.32 11.88
C THR A 37 -12.23 -13.58 10.76
N GLY A 38 -11.57 -12.54 10.25
CA GLY A 38 -10.51 -12.67 9.25
C GLY A 38 -9.19 -13.10 9.89
N ARG A 39 -8.47 -14.03 9.26
CA ARG A 39 -7.15 -14.45 9.73
C ARG A 39 -6.12 -13.44 9.22
N LEU A 40 -5.51 -12.70 10.15
CA LEU A 40 -4.41 -11.79 9.85
C LEU A 40 -3.08 -12.53 9.93
N LEU A 41 -2.29 -12.48 8.86
CA LEU A 41 -0.98 -13.13 8.74
C LEU A 41 0.08 -12.08 8.43
N ARG A 42 1.16 -12.06 9.21
CA ARG A 42 2.36 -11.26 8.91
C ARG A 42 3.36 -12.11 8.13
N LEU A 43 3.78 -11.62 6.97
CA LEU A 43 4.84 -12.19 6.15
C LEU A 43 6.03 -11.22 6.18
N SER A 44 7.18 -11.69 6.66
CA SER A 44 8.37 -10.84 6.81
C SER A 44 9.32 -10.99 5.64
N GLY A 45 9.81 -9.87 5.10
CA GLY A 45 10.80 -9.85 4.04
C GLY A 45 10.38 -10.64 2.78
N VAL A 46 9.15 -10.47 2.32
CA VAL A 46 8.68 -11.05 1.05
C VAL A 46 9.42 -10.35 -0.09
N PRO A 47 10.10 -11.09 -0.99
CA PRO A 47 10.77 -10.48 -2.14
C PRO A 47 9.76 -10.07 -3.21
N GLY A 48 10.04 -8.96 -3.90
CA GLY A 48 9.34 -8.62 -5.12
C GLY A 48 9.95 -9.31 -6.34
N TYR A 49 10.09 -8.57 -7.45
CA TYR A 49 10.78 -9.10 -8.63
C TYR A 49 12.29 -9.15 -8.41
N GLU A 50 12.86 -8.05 -7.94
CA GLU A 50 14.25 -8.02 -7.53
C GLU A 50 14.39 -8.61 -6.14
N GLN A 51 15.10 -9.74 -6.02
CA GLN A 51 15.17 -10.52 -4.78
C GLN A 51 15.68 -9.75 -3.55
N HIS A 52 16.42 -8.66 -3.78
CA HIS A 52 16.91 -7.78 -2.71
C HIS A 52 15.90 -6.72 -2.26
N ARG A 53 14.91 -6.37 -3.10
CA ARG A 53 13.82 -5.45 -2.76
C ARG A 53 12.72 -6.25 -2.05
N ARG A 54 12.71 -6.18 -0.72
CA ARG A 54 11.85 -7.00 0.15
C ARG A 54 10.97 -6.12 1.04
N ASN A 55 9.72 -6.52 1.24
CA ASN A 55 8.77 -5.84 2.12
C ASN A 55 8.21 -6.78 3.18
N ASP A 56 7.95 -6.26 4.37
CA ASP A 56 7.02 -6.90 5.30
C ASP A 56 5.59 -6.62 4.84
N ILE A 57 4.73 -7.63 4.90
CA ILE A 57 3.34 -7.57 4.42
C ILE A 57 2.40 -8.11 5.49
N LEU A 58 1.25 -7.49 5.68
CA LEU A 58 0.10 -8.12 6.34
C LEU A 58 -0.89 -8.61 5.30
N LEU A 59 -1.29 -9.86 5.42
CA LEU A 59 -2.40 -10.45 4.69
C LEU A 59 -3.58 -10.62 5.64
N LEU A 60 -4.71 -9.99 5.34
CA LEU A 60 -6.01 -10.36 5.90
C LEU A 60 -6.73 -11.25 4.89
N SER A 61 -6.92 -12.52 5.23
CA SER A 61 -7.76 -13.42 4.44
C SER A 61 -9.24 -13.15 4.70
N PRO A 62 -10.10 -13.30 3.67
CA PRO A 62 -11.55 -13.22 3.85
C PRO A 62 -12.01 -14.25 4.89
N ALA A 63 -13.03 -13.91 5.68
CA ALA A 63 -13.62 -14.85 6.62
C ALA A 63 -14.19 -16.04 5.83
N ALA A 64 -13.88 -17.27 6.26
CA ALA A 64 -14.51 -18.45 5.68
C ALA A 64 -16.02 -18.37 5.92
N GLU A 65 -16.81 -18.40 4.84
CA GLU A 65 -18.25 -18.52 4.96
C GLU A 65 -18.54 -19.85 5.68
N THR A 66 -19.22 -19.80 6.82
CA THR A 66 -19.83 -21.01 7.40
C THR A 66 -20.80 -21.57 6.36
N PRO A 67 -20.69 -22.85 5.95
CA PRO A 67 -21.60 -23.41 4.96
C PRO A 67 -23.01 -23.42 5.52
N GLY A 68 -23.78 -22.40 5.14
CA GLY A 68 -25.21 -22.33 5.37
C GLY A 68 -25.90 -23.42 4.56
N ARG A 69 -26.67 -24.22 5.28
CA ARG A 69 -27.63 -25.25 4.83
C ARG A 69 -28.03 -25.18 3.35
N CYS A 70 -27.87 -26.34 2.69
CA CYS A 70 -28.21 -26.63 1.29
C CYS A 70 -29.45 -25.92 0.77
N ASP A 71 -29.27 -25.00 -0.19
CA ASP A 71 -30.28 -24.61 -1.16
C ASP A 71 -29.64 -24.63 -2.57
N ASN A 72 -30.22 -25.45 -3.46
CA ASN A 72 -29.78 -25.67 -4.83
C ASN A 72 -30.15 -24.47 -5.74
N HIS A 73 -29.42 -23.37 -5.60
CA HIS A 73 -29.39 -22.32 -6.62
C HIS A 73 -27.96 -21.97 -7.01
N THR A 74 -27.64 -22.30 -8.25
CA THR A 74 -26.37 -22.06 -8.94
C THR A 74 -26.22 -20.56 -9.25
N GLU A 75 -26.05 -19.72 -8.23
CA GLU A 75 -25.70 -18.32 -8.41
C GLU A 75 -24.65 -17.90 -7.37
N GLY A 76 -23.43 -17.59 -7.87
CA GLY A 76 -22.46 -16.76 -7.17
C GLY A 76 -21.38 -17.48 -6.36
N LEU A 77 -20.53 -18.30 -7.00
CA LEU A 77 -19.17 -18.54 -6.49
C LEU A 77 -18.36 -17.23 -6.64
N GLN A 78 -18.71 -16.18 -5.90
CA GLN A 78 -18.14 -14.85 -6.07
C GLN A 78 -16.72 -14.79 -5.48
N SER A 79 -15.76 -14.86 -6.41
CA SER A 79 -14.36 -14.41 -6.32
C SER A 79 -13.49 -14.96 -5.18
N ALA A 80 -13.10 -16.24 -5.29
CA ALA A 80 -12.10 -16.84 -4.40
C ALA A 80 -10.69 -16.21 -4.53
N ASN A 81 -10.44 -15.36 -5.53
CA ASN A 81 -9.10 -14.80 -5.83
C ASN A 81 -9.11 -13.29 -6.14
N ALA A 82 -9.99 -12.52 -5.50
CA ALA A 82 -9.92 -11.06 -5.51
C ALA A 82 -8.95 -10.55 -4.43
N HIS A 83 -8.18 -9.53 -4.81
CA HIS A 83 -7.16 -8.93 -3.95
C HIS A 83 -7.28 -7.41 -3.92
N VAL A 84 -6.92 -6.85 -2.76
CA VAL A 84 -6.71 -5.41 -2.58
C VAL A 84 -5.31 -5.22 -2.03
N VAL A 85 -4.52 -4.38 -2.66
CA VAL A 85 -3.22 -3.96 -2.14
C VAL A 85 -3.34 -2.55 -1.58
N PHE A 86 -2.95 -2.38 -0.32
CA PHE A 86 -2.96 -1.11 0.39
C PHE A 86 -1.53 -0.67 0.72
N PHE A 87 -1.17 0.53 0.27
CA PHE A 87 0.06 1.24 0.62
C PHE A 87 -0.25 2.32 1.68
N PRO A 88 0.21 2.14 2.94
CA PRO A 88 -0.05 3.08 4.03
C PRO A 88 0.71 4.42 3.91
N GLY A 89 0.33 5.35 4.77
CA GLY A 89 0.92 6.67 4.90
C GLY A 89 2.01 6.77 5.97
N ASP A 90 2.49 8.00 6.17
CA ASP A 90 3.37 8.34 7.29
C ASP A 90 2.74 7.95 8.64
N ILE A 91 3.58 7.73 9.66
CA ILE A 91 3.25 7.29 11.02
C ILE A 91 2.77 5.82 11.09
N GLN A 92 2.05 5.33 10.08
CA GLN A 92 1.47 3.99 10.09
C GLN A 92 2.54 2.91 10.03
N ASN A 93 2.51 2.02 11.02
CA ASN A 93 3.40 0.88 11.12
C ASN A 93 2.71 -0.25 11.91
N PHE A 94 3.39 -1.38 12.10
CA PHE A 94 2.90 -2.44 12.96
C PHE A 94 2.57 -1.89 14.34
N GLN A 95 1.44 -2.31 14.91
CA GLN A 95 0.92 -1.78 16.16
C GLN A 95 1.97 -1.82 17.28
N GLN A 96 2.72 -2.91 17.37
CA GLN A 96 3.79 -3.06 18.36
C GLN A 96 4.94 -2.06 18.16
N GLU A 97 5.30 -1.74 16.91
CA GLU A 97 6.33 -0.75 16.61
C GLU A 97 5.83 0.68 16.90
N MET A 98 4.55 0.96 16.62
CA MET A 98 3.94 2.25 16.95
C MET A 98 3.80 2.46 18.47
N ALA A 99 3.47 1.42 19.23
CA ALA A 99 3.17 1.51 20.66
C ALA A 99 4.35 1.96 21.52
N VAL A 100 5.58 1.86 21.01
CA VAL A 100 6.81 2.26 21.71
C VAL A 100 7.31 3.66 21.29
N GLN A 101 6.63 4.34 20.36
CA GLN A 101 7.01 5.67 19.87
C GLN A 101 5.98 6.71 20.34
N ALA A 102 6.44 7.72 21.10
CA ALA A 102 5.54 8.69 21.72
C ALA A 102 4.66 9.43 20.70
N GLU A 103 5.22 9.74 19.52
CA GLU A 103 4.55 10.44 18.43
C GLU A 103 3.53 9.56 17.68
N ALA A 104 3.68 8.23 17.74
CA ALA A 104 2.82 7.28 17.02
C ALA A 104 1.70 6.70 17.91
N VAL A 105 1.86 6.69 19.23
CA VAL A 105 0.87 6.18 20.20
C VAL A 105 -0.54 6.77 20.01
N PRO A 106 -0.72 8.09 19.77
CA PRO A 106 -2.06 8.65 19.51
C PRO A 106 -2.74 8.08 18.26
N TRP A 107 -1.97 7.47 17.35
CA TRP A 107 -2.42 6.98 16.05
C TRP A 107 -2.54 5.46 15.98
N LEU A 108 -2.50 4.75 17.12
CA LEU A 108 -2.59 3.28 17.15
C LEU A 108 -3.84 2.71 16.47
N SER A 109 -4.95 3.46 16.43
CA SER A 109 -6.17 3.08 15.69
C SER A 109 -5.98 3.03 14.17
N TRP A 110 -4.83 3.48 13.68
CA TRP A 110 -4.42 3.50 12.27
C TRP A 110 -3.19 2.64 12.02
N SER A 111 -2.87 1.70 12.92
CA SER A 111 -1.83 0.70 12.69
C SER A 111 -2.14 -0.15 11.46
N LEU A 112 -1.12 -0.82 10.92
CA LEU A 112 -1.31 -1.66 9.73
C LEU A 112 -2.36 -2.75 9.94
N GLU A 113 -2.42 -3.32 11.15
CA GLU A 113 -3.43 -4.32 11.53
C GLU A 113 -4.84 -3.73 11.52
N HIS A 114 -5.04 -2.57 12.14
CA HIS A 114 -6.35 -1.91 12.17
C HIS A 114 -6.82 -1.51 10.77
N VAL A 115 -5.92 -0.98 9.94
CA VAL A 115 -6.25 -0.62 8.56
C VAL A 115 -6.54 -1.84 7.70
N ALA A 116 -5.86 -2.97 7.92
CA ALA A 116 -6.21 -4.21 7.24
C ALA A 116 -7.69 -4.59 7.49
N PHE A 117 -8.17 -4.46 8.74
CA PHE A 117 -9.59 -4.71 9.06
C PHE A 117 -10.55 -3.67 8.46
N ILE A 118 -10.18 -2.38 8.45
CA ILE A 118 -10.98 -1.34 7.79
C ILE A 118 -11.14 -1.65 6.29
N MET A 119 -10.04 -2.01 5.63
CA MET A 119 -10.06 -2.42 4.22
C MET A 119 -10.85 -3.70 4.00
N GLY A 120 -10.74 -4.70 4.90
CA GLY A 120 -11.52 -5.93 4.82
C GLY A 120 -13.03 -5.70 4.92
N ASN A 121 -13.46 -4.73 5.73
CA ASN A 121 -14.87 -4.31 5.79
C ASN A 121 -15.32 -3.55 4.53
N ARG A 122 -14.42 -2.75 3.95
CA ARG A 122 -14.70 -2.01 2.72
C ARG A 122 -14.79 -2.92 1.49
N PHE A 123 -13.96 -3.95 1.46
CA PHE A 123 -13.83 -4.90 0.36
C PHE A 123 -14.15 -6.32 0.83
N PRO A 124 -15.43 -6.60 1.16
CA PRO A 124 -15.82 -7.91 1.69
C PRO A 124 -15.48 -9.03 0.70
N GLY A 125 -15.06 -10.18 1.23
CA GLY A 125 -14.69 -11.35 0.44
C GLY A 125 -13.32 -11.27 -0.25
N ARG A 126 -12.58 -10.15 -0.15
CA ARG A 126 -11.27 -9.99 -0.79
C ARG A 126 -10.12 -10.26 0.17
N HIS A 127 -8.98 -10.69 -0.37
CA HIS A 127 -7.71 -10.72 0.35
C HIS A 127 -7.11 -9.32 0.42
N ILE A 128 -6.80 -8.84 1.61
CA ILE A 128 -6.19 -7.51 1.80
C ILE A 128 -4.70 -7.67 2.08
N TRP A 129 -3.88 -7.06 1.24
CA TRP A 129 -2.43 -7.00 1.39
C TRP A 129 -2.02 -5.58 1.81
N VAL A 130 -1.63 -5.40 3.06
CA VAL A 130 -1.04 -4.14 3.53
C VAL A 130 0.48 -4.24 3.39
N ILE A 131 1.05 -3.46 2.47
CA ILE A 131 2.49 -3.47 2.20
C ILE A 131 3.16 -2.41 3.07
N ARG A 132 3.95 -2.83 4.07
CA ARG A 132 4.73 -1.89 4.87
C ARG A 132 5.80 -1.23 3.99
N ALA A 133 6.01 0.07 4.17
CA ALA A 133 7.13 0.80 3.61
C ALA A 133 8.46 0.07 3.92
N SER A 134 9.38 0.02 2.94
CA SER A 134 10.66 -0.68 3.10
C SER A 134 11.51 -0.08 4.22
N HIS A 135 11.32 1.20 4.49
CA HIS A 135 11.99 1.93 5.55
C HIS A 135 11.05 2.96 6.19
N MET A 136 11.21 3.20 7.49
CA MET A 136 10.49 4.23 8.25
C MET A 136 11.52 5.19 8.86
N TYR A 137 11.76 6.33 8.23
CA TYR A 137 12.71 7.33 8.74
C TYR A 137 12.13 8.05 9.96
N LEU A 138 12.92 8.15 11.04
CA LEU A 138 12.49 8.71 12.33
C LEU A 138 11.19 8.08 12.86
N HIS A 139 10.92 6.81 12.54
CA HIS A 139 9.68 6.11 12.90
C HIS A 139 8.38 6.81 12.43
N LYS A 140 8.50 7.76 11.50
CA LYS A 140 7.40 8.64 11.07
C LYS A 140 7.27 8.67 9.55
N PHE A 141 8.34 8.93 8.83
CA PHE A 141 8.27 9.12 7.38
C PHE A 141 8.39 7.78 6.68
N SER A 142 7.33 7.39 5.98
CA SER A 142 7.34 6.17 5.19
C SER A 142 8.19 6.37 3.94
N CYS A 143 9.06 5.41 3.65
CA CYS A 143 9.87 5.43 2.45
C CYS A 143 9.68 4.14 1.64
N TYR A 144 9.28 4.32 0.39
CA TYR A 144 8.93 3.24 -0.53
C TYR A 144 10.05 2.96 -1.54
N GLN A 145 11.32 2.94 -1.09
CA GLN A 145 12.47 2.72 -1.98
C GLN A 145 12.42 1.40 -2.76
N ASN A 146 11.62 0.41 -2.37
CA ASN A 146 11.46 -0.77 -3.24
C ASN A 146 10.63 -0.47 -4.51
N PHE A 147 9.84 0.59 -4.48
CA PHE A 147 8.88 0.95 -5.53
C PHE A 147 9.19 2.27 -6.21
N VAL A 148 9.84 3.23 -5.56
CA VAL A 148 10.13 4.53 -6.13
C VAL A 148 11.40 5.13 -5.52
N GLU A 149 12.21 5.79 -6.34
CA GLU A 149 13.35 6.55 -5.83
C GLU A 149 12.86 7.66 -4.91
N SER A 150 13.56 7.89 -3.80
CA SER A 150 13.14 8.92 -2.85
C SER A 150 14.29 9.45 -2.02
N ASN A 151 14.14 10.70 -1.58
CA ASN A 151 15.04 11.30 -0.61
C ASN A 151 14.86 10.70 0.80
N LEU A 152 15.63 11.20 1.77
CA LEU A 152 15.64 10.69 3.15
C LEU A 152 14.26 10.71 3.84
N PHE A 153 13.38 11.64 3.46
CA PHE A 153 12.04 11.80 4.03
C PHE A 153 10.95 11.12 3.19
N GLY A 154 11.34 10.31 2.19
CA GLY A 154 10.41 9.62 1.31
C GLY A 154 9.71 10.52 0.29
N ALA A 155 10.22 11.73 0.01
CA ALA A 155 9.74 12.50 -1.14
C ALA A 155 10.24 11.81 -2.42
N PRO A 156 9.35 11.52 -3.39
CA PRO A 156 9.69 10.70 -4.54
C PRO A 156 10.47 11.49 -5.59
N GLU A 157 11.20 10.76 -6.42
CA GLU A 157 11.63 11.17 -7.75
C GLU A 157 11.11 10.09 -8.71
N HIS A 158 10.12 10.46 -9.53
CA HIS A 158 9.44 9.48 -10.38
C HIS A 158 10.19 9.25 -11.70
N SER A 159 10.24 7.99 -12.16
CA SER A 159 10.82 7.61 -13.46
C SER A 159 9.88 6.71 -14.26
N SER A 160 10.17 6.48 -15.55
CA SER A 160 9.37 5.58 -16.39
C SER A 160 9.81 4.12 -16.33
N ASP A 161 10.85 3.78 -15.57
CA ASP A 161 11.56 2.50 -15.63
C ASP A 161 12.08 1.97 -14.28
N TYR A 162 11.62 2.50 -13.14
CA TYR A 162 12.06 2.06 -11.82
C TYR A 162 11.70 0.60 -11.49
N GLY A 163 10.62 0.10 -12.09
CA GLY A 163 10.14 -1.27 -12.00
C GLY A 163 9.11 -1.51 -10.90
N ALA A 164 8.37 -0.50 -10.46
CA ALA A 164 7.32 -0.58 -9.44
C ALA A 164 6.22 -1.61 -9.77
N ILE A 165 5.73 -1.64 -11.01
CA ILE A 165 4.67 -2.59 -11.44
C ILE A 165 5.21 -4.03 -11.37
N ARG A 166 6.41 -4.25 -11.89
CA ARG A 166 7.08 -5.54 -11.88
C ARG A 166 7.36 -6.01 -10.45
N GLN A 167 7.84 -5.09 -9.62
CA GLN A 167 8.07 -5.31 -8.20
C GLN A 167 6.78 -5.73 -7.48
N LEU A 168 5.67 -5.01 -7.70
CA LEU A 168 4.38 -5.34 -7.10
C LEU A 168 3.90 -6.73 -7.50
N ARG A 169 3.94 -7.05 -8.80
CA ARG A 169 3.52 -8.37 -9.30
C ARG A 169 4.32 -9.49 -8.66
N GLY A 170 5.64 -9.35 -8.59
CA GLY A 170 6.50 -10.32 -7.90
C GLY A 170 6.16 -10.42 -6.41
N LEU A 171 5.95 -9.29 -5.74
CA LEU A 171 5.69 -9.24 -4.31
C LEU A 171 4.37 -9.92 -3.94
N VAL A 172 3.31 -9.66 -4.70
CA VAL A 172 2.01 -10.32 -4.52
C VAL A 172 2.13 -11.81 -4.81
N GLY A 173 2.81 -12.20 -5.90
CA GLY A 173 3.02 -13.62 -6.24
C GLY A 173 3.73 -14.40 -5.14
N HIS A 174 4.90 -13.94 -4.70
CA HIS A 174 5.64 -14.57 -3.60
C HIS A 174 4.86 -14.49 -2.27
N GLY A 175 4.09 -13.43 -2.04
CA GLY A 175 3.22 -13.31 -0.88
C GLY A 175 2.12 -14.37 -0.86
N MET A 176 1.47 -14.62 -2.01
CA MET A 176 0.47 -15.69 -2.17
C MET A 176 1.07 -17.07 -1.91
N GLU A 177 2.26 -17.34 -2.45
CA GLU A 177 2.98 -18.60 -2.21
C GLU A 177 3.31 -18.81 -0.73
N GLN A 178 3.90 -17.81 -0.08
CA GLN A 178 4.26 -17.89 1.35
C GLN A 178 3.05 -18.01 2.27
N ALA A 179 1.92 -17.40 1.89
CA ALA A 179 0.65 -17.52 2.60
C ALA A 179 -0.07 -18.85 2.35
N GLY A 180 0.38 -19.66 1.39
CA GLY A 180 -0.28 -20.91 1.00
C GLY A 180 -1.65 -20.68 0.35
N LEU A 181 -1.83 -19.56 -0.36
CA LEU A 181 -3.06 -19.28 -1.09
C LEU A 181 -3.17 -20.17 -2.34
N PRO A 182 -4.40 -20.59 -2.72
CA PRO A 182 -4.59 -21.36 -3.94
C PRO A 182 -4.28 -20.48 -5.16
N ASN A 183 -3.74 -21.10 -6.22
CA ASN A 183 -3.47 -20.45 -7.50
C ASN A 183 -2.65 -19.14 -7.39
N PRO A 184 -1.43 -19.17 -6.82
CA PRO A 184 -0.55 -18.00 -6.78
C PRO A 184 -0.24 -17.49 -8.19
N LEU A 185 0.15 -16.21 -8.28
CA LEU A 185 0.62 -15.65 -9.55
C LEU A 185 1.84 -16.44 -10.05
N PRO A 186 1.86 -16.88 -11.32
CA PRO A 186 3.01 -17.58 -11.86
C PRO A 186 4.26 -16.69 -11.81
N PRO A 187 5.47 -17.27 -11.65
CA PRO A 187 6.70 -16.51 -11.60
C PRO A 187 6.91 -15.71 -12.91
N LEU A 188 7.51 -14.52 -12.79
CA LEU A 188 8.09 -13.81 -13.94
C LEU A 188 9.37 -14.53 -14.35
N GLY A 189 9.60 -14.76 -15.64
CA GLY A 189 10.65 -15.71 -16.02
C GLY A 189 11.16 -15.67 -17.46
N GLY A 190 10.86 -14.63 -18.25
CA GLY A 190 11.44 -14.46 -19.59
C GLY A 190 11.12 -15.60 -20.55
N ALA A 191 10.12 -16.41 -20.25
CA ALA A 191 9.64 -17.46 -21.14
C ALA A 191 9.05 -16.82 -22.40
N ALA A 192 9.24 -17.46 -23.56
CA ALA A 192 8.76 -16.93 -24.84
C ALA A 192 7.24 -16.69 -24.87
N VAL A 193 6.48 -17.38 -24.00
CA VAL A 193 5.05 -17.17 -23.78
C VAL A 193 4.81 -17.04 -22.27
N PRO A 194 4.25 -15.91 -21.79
CA PRO A 194 3.87 -15.74 -20.40
C PRO A 194 2.85 -16.80 -19.97
N LEU A 195 3.01 -17.35 -18.76
CA LEU A 195 2.00 -18.23 -18.17
C LEU A 195 0.71 -17.45 -17.91
N PRO A 196 -0.47 -18.01 -18.21
CA PRO A 196 -1.74 -17.33 -17.97
C PRO A 196 -1.94 -17.08 -16.48
N LEU A 197 -2.46 -15.91 -16.14
CA LEU A 197 -2.88 -15.62 -14.77
C LEU A 197 -4.14 -16.43 -14.41
N PRO A 198 -4.36 -16.73 -13.11
CA PRO A 198 -5.60 -17.38 -12.66
C PRO A 198 -6.82 -16.61 -13.18
N GLN A 199 -7.83 -17.34 -13.71
CA GLN A 199 -8.97 -16.71 -14.40
C GLN A 199 -9.73 -15.72 -13.52
N ASP A 200 -9.86 -16.02 -12.22
CA ASP A 200 -10.59 -15.20 -11.26
C ASP A 200 -9.71 -14.19 -10.50
N PHE A 201 -8.43 -14.05 -10.89
CA PHE A 201 -7.55 -13.05 -10.28
C PHE A 201 -8.03 -11.65 -10.66
N SER A 202 -8.26 -10.83 -9.65
CA SER A 202 -8.55 -9.39 -9.79
C SER A 202 -7.83 -8.61 -8.71
N LEU A 203 -7.45 -7.38 -9.04
CA LEU A 203 -6.66 -6.52 -8.17
C LEU A 203 -7.25 -5.12 -8.11
N SER A 204 -7.37 -4.58 -6.91
CA SER A 204 -7.55 -3.14 -6.68
C SER A 204 -6.36 -2.60 -5.90
N LEU A 205 -5.92 -1.39 -6.24
CA LEU A 205 -4.79 -0.72 -5.58
C LEU A 205 -5.29 0.46 -4.78
N VAL A 206 -4.80 0.61 -3.56
CA VAL A 206 -5.15 1.72 -2.67
C VAL A 206 -3.86 2.32 -2.13
N GLY A 207 -3.64 3.59 -2.35
CA GLY A 207 -2.55 4.35 -1.76
C GLY A 207 -3.14 5.39 -0.82
N PHE A 208 -2.63 5.47 0.40
CA PHE A 208 -3.02 6.50 1.35
C PHE A 208 -1.83 7.40 1.69
N SER A 209 -2.02 8.72 1.67
CA SER A 209 -1.02 9.70 2.09
C SER A 209 0.31 9.46 1.34
N LYS A 210 1.37 9.06 2.05
CA LYS A 210 2.65 8.68 1.46
C LYS A 210 2.58 7.49 0.52
N GLY A 211 1.67 6.55 0.70
CA GLY A 211 1.48 5.40 -0.19
C GLY A 211 1.09 5.80 -1.61
N CYS A 212 0.48 6.97 -1.82
CA CYS A 212 0.14 7.49 -3.15
C CYS A 212 1.36 7.67 -4.06
N VAL A 213 2.57 7.86 -3.51
CA VAL A 213 3.78 8.01 -4.32
C VAL A 213 4.10 6.75 -5.12
N VAL A 214 3.70 5.57 -4.61
CA VAL A 214 3.86 4.29 -5.30
C VAL A 214 2.89 4.20 -6.48
N LEU A 215 1.64 4.64 -6.29
CA LEU A 215 0.67 4.71 -7.38
C LEU A 215 1.12 5.67 -8.47
N ASN A 216 1.62 6.86 -8.09
CA ASN A 216 2.16 7.84 -9.03
C ASN A 216 3.31 7.24 -9.85
N GLN A 217 4.23 6.52 -9.20
CA GLN A 217 5.32 5.83 -9.89
C GLN A 217 4.80 4.80 -10.91
N MET A 218 3.80 4.00 -10.53
CA MET A 218 3.18 3.03 -11.46
C MET A 218 2.56 3.72 -12.66
N VAL A 219 1.96 4.90 -12.50
CA VAL A 219 1.41 5.70 -13.62
C VAL A 219 2.50 6.09 -14.61
N TYR A 220 3.67 6.54 -14.16
CA TYR A 220 4.79 6.87 -15.04
C TYR A 220 5.37 5.65 -15.78
N GLU A 221 5.25 4.45 -15.20
CA GLU A 221 5.71 3.20 -15.81
C GLU A 221 4.71 2.54 -16.76
N LEU A 222 3.45 3.00 -16.81
CA LEU A 222 2.37 2.30 -17.53
C LEU A 222 2.70 2.04 -19.00
N ALA A 223 3.28 3.02 -19.71
CA ALA A 223 3.66 2.85 -21.12
C ALA A 223 4.60 1.65 -21.32
N GLY A 224 5.65 1.57 -20.50
CA GLY A 224 6.64 0.50 -20.55
C GLY A 224 6.04 -0.85 -20.15
N ALA A 225 5.26 -0.87 -19.07
CA ALA A 225 4.64 -2.08 -18.57
C ALA A 225 3.54 -2.64 -19.49
N ARG A 226 2.85 -1.80 -20.27
CA ARG A 226 1.90 -2.23 -21.32
C ARG A 226 2.60 -2.85 -22.53
N ALA A 227 3.79 -2.36 -22.86
CA ALA A 227 4.61 -2.90 -23.95
C ALA A 227 5.26 -4.24 -23.58
N ASP A 228 5.41 -4.52 -22.28
CA ASP A 228 5.94 -5.77 -21.74
C ASP A 228 4.89 -6.88 -21.74
N SER A 229 5.14 -7.96 -22.50
CA SER A 229 4.21 -9.09 -22.63
C SER A 229 4.01 -9.87 -21.33
N GLU A 230 4.97 -9.87 -20.40
CA GLU A 230 4.84 -10.55 -19.10
C GLU A 230 4.03 -9.72 -18.09
N LEU A 231 4.03 -8.39 -18.21
CA LEU A 231 3.33 -7.48 -17.30
C LEU A 231 1.94 -7.09 -17.77
N ARG A 232 1.71 -6.99 -19.08
CA ARG A 232 0.41 -6.61 -19.63
C ARG A 232 -0.74 -7.47 -19.09
N PRO A 233 -0.67 -8.82 -19.03
CA PRO A 233 -1.74 -9.62 -18.45
C PRO A 233 -2.04 -9.30 -16.99
N PHE A 234 -1.04 -8.85 -16.22
CA PHE A 234 -1.23 -8.42 -14.83
C PHE A 234 -1.89 -7.05 -14.73
N LEU A 235 -1.50 -6.11 -15.59
CA LEU A 235 -2.16 -4.80 -15.69
C LEU A 235 -3.64 -4.93 -16.05
N ASP A 236 -3.98 -5.84 -16.96
CA ASP A 236 -5.37 -6.09 -17.37
C ASP A 236 -6.25 -6.65 -16.24
N ARG A 237 -5.65 -7.06 -15.10
CA ARG A 237 -6.37 -7.50 -13.88
C ARG A 237 -6.55 -6.42 -12.84
N ILE A 238 -5.95 -5.24 -13.04
CA ILE A 238 -6.18 -4.08 -12.17
C ILE A 238 -7.53 -3.47 -12.57
N SER A 239 -8.45 -3.46 -11.63
CA SER A 239 -9.83 -3.00 -11.84
C SER A 239 -10.05 -1.59 -11.31
N ASP A 240 -9.46 -1.28 -10.16
CA ASP A 240 -9.62 0.00 -9.48
C ASP A 240 -8.30 0.49 -8.91
N VAL A 241 -8.10 1.82 -8.93
CA VAL A 241 -7.01 2.48 -8.24
C VAL A 241 -7.56 3.66 -7.42
N TYR A 242 -7.26 3.66 -6.12
CA TYR A 242 -7.72 4.65 -5.16
C TYR A 242 -6.54 5.46 -4.62
N TRP A 243 -6.56 6.78 -4.86
CA TRP A 243 -5.69 7.74 -4.21
C TRP A 243 -6.44 8.35 -3.02
N LEU A 244 -5.98 8.05 -1.81
CA LEU A 244 -6.56 8.52 -0.57
C LEU A 244 -5.66 9.58 0.05
N ASP A 245 -6.05 10.84 -0.12
CA ASP A 245 -5.47 12.03 0.47
C ASP A 245 -3.95 12.08 0.34
N GLY A 246 -3.47 11.97 -0.91
CA GLY A 246 -2.05 11.90 -1.23
C GLY A 246 -1.28 13.13 -0.74
N GLY A 247 -0.16 12.88 -0.08
CA GLY A 247 0.67 13.92 0.53
C GLY A 247 2.10 13.44 0.83
N HIS A 248 3.08 14.32 0.69
CA HIS A 248 4.48 14.06 1.01
C HIS A 248 5.26 15.35 1.32
N PRO A 249 6.45 15.28 1.95
CA PRO A 249 7.22 16.47 2.30
C PRO A 249 7.97 17.12 1.11
N GLY A 250 7.74 16.65 -0.12
CA GLY A 250 8.32 17.25 -1.33
C GLY A 250 7.55 18.48 -1.78
N GLY A 251 8.12 19.28 -2.69
CA GLY A 251 7.52 20.54 -3.15
C GLY A 251 6.66 20.45 -4.42
N SER A 252 6.52 19.25 -4.99
CA SER A 252 5.80 18.95 -6.23
C SER A 252 5.58 17.45 -6.36
N GLU A 253 4.84 17.02 -7.38
CA GLU A 253 4.63 15.60 -7.74
C GLU A 253 3.83 14.81 -6.71
N THR A 254 2.99 15.51 -5.96
CA THR A 254 2.02 14.89 -5.06
C THR A 254 0.90 14.22 -5.86
N TRP A 255 0.52 14.82 -6.98
CA TRP A 255 -0.34 14.20 -7.99
C TRP A 255 0.36 14.23 -9.35
N VAL A 256 0.12 13.21 -10.17
CA VAL A 256 0.69 13.13 -11.52
C VAL A 256 0.11 14.25 -12.38
N THR A 257 0.98 15.08 -12.97
CA THR A 257 0.55 16.13 -13.90
C THR A 257 1.10 15.94 -15.32
N ASP A 258 1.94 14.93 -15.54
CA ASP A 258 2.45 14.62 -16.87
C ASP A 258 1.33 14.08 -17.77
N LYS A 259 1.06 14.79 -18.87
CA LYS A 259 -0.05 14.45 -19.77
C LYS A 259 0.15 13.13 -20.50
N ARG A 260 1.38 12.70 -20.75
CA ARG A 260 1.65 11.43 -21.44
C ARG A 260 1.34 10.26 -20.51
N ALA A 261 1.83 10.33 -19.27
CA ALA A 261 1.54 9.34 -18.24
C ALA A 261 0.03 9.26 -17.95
N LEU A 262 -0.66 10.40 -17.85
CA LEU A 262 -2.11 10.43 -17.68
C LEU A 262 -2.88 9.91 -18.90
N SER A 263 -2.36 10.09 -20.12
CA SER A 263 -2.94 9.50 -21.33
C SER A 263 -2.88 7.97 -21.29
N GLU A 264 -1.77 7.39 -20.83
CA GLU A 264 -1.64 5.94 -20.64
C GLU A 264 -2.53 5.40 -19.51
N LEU A 265 -2.72 6.19 -18.46
CA LEU A 265 -3.67 5.87 -17.39
C LEU A 265 -5.11 5.93 -17.89
N ALA A 266 -5.49 6.94 -18.67
CA ALA A 266 -6.85 7.07 -19.21
C ALA A 266 -7.21 5.92 -20.17
N THR A 267 -6.27 5.52 -21.03
CA THR A 267 -6.48 4.41 -21.99
C THR A 267 -6.46 3.03 -21.31
N SER A 268 -6.10 2.96 -20.03
CA SER A 268 -6.06 1.71 -19.29
C SER A 268 -7.42 1.05 -19.06
N GLY A 269 -8.48 1.85 -19.05
CA GLY A 269 -9.83 1.38 -18.72
C GLY A 269 -10.06 1.10 -17.23
N VAL A 270 -9.08 1.38 -16.37
CA VAL A 270 -9.18 1.21 -14.91
C VAL A 270 -10.10 2.27 -14.31
N ALA A 271 -10.89 1.91 -13.30
CA ALA A 271 -11.67 2.88 -12.53
C ALA A 271 -10.75 3.63 -11.55
N LEU A 272 -10.73 4.96 -11.66
CA LEU A 272 -9.85 5.84 -10.89
C LEU A 272 -10.66 6.58 -9.84
N HIS A 273 -10.20 6.56 -8.59
CA HIS A 273 -10.92 7.16 -7.47
C HIS A 273 -9.98 8.06 -6.67
N ALA A 274 -10.28 9.35 -6.60
CA ALA A 274 -9.50 10.32 -5.83
C ALA A 274 -10.32 10.84 -4.64
N HIS A 275 -9.87 10.54 -3.43
CA HIS A 275 -10.50 11.00 -2.20
C HIS A 275 -9.53 11.94 -1.52
N VAL A 276 -9.92 13.18 -1.26
CA VAL A 276 -9.06 14.21 -0.68
C VAL A 276 -9.73 14.89 0.50
N THR A 277 -8.94 15.52 1.36
CA THR A 277 -9.42 16.32 2.49
C THR A 277 -8.84 17.74 2.39
N PRO A 278 -9.48 18.74 3.03
CA PRO A 278 -8.91 20.08 3.14
C PRO A 278 -7.50 20.12 3.72
N TYR A 279 -7.12 19.14 4.56
CA TYR A 279 -5.78 19.04 5.16
C TYR A 279 -4.66 18.96 4.12
N GLU A 280 -4.87 18.25 3.02
CA GLU A 280 -3.90 18.17 1.92
C GLU A 280 -4.14 19.24 0.86
N VAL A 281 -5.35 19.30 0.29
CA VAL A 281 -5.58 20.09 -0.94
C VAL A 281 -5.89 21.57 -0.71
N GLN A 282 -6.13 21.99 0.54
CA GLN A 282 -6.41 23.38 0.89
C GLN A 282 -5.35 24.00 1.82
N ASP A 283 -4.24 23.31 2.09
CA ASP A 283 -3.12 23.86 2.86
C ASP A 283 -2.44 25.03 2.09
N PRO A 284 -2.48 26.27 2.61
CA PRO A 284 -1.85 27.41 1.94
C PRO A 284 -0.33 27.28 1.81
N MET A 285 0.33 26.59 2.75
CA MET A 285 1.78 26.36 2.72
C MET A 285 2.16 25.29 1.71
N ARG A 286 1.21 24.42 1.33
CA ARG A 286 1.37 23.35 0.36
C ARG A 286 0.40 23.48 -0.83
N ALA A 287 0.15 24.71 -1.26
CA ALA A 287 -0.86 25.02 -2.27
C ALA A 287 -0.66 24.31 -3.63
N TRP A 288 0.52 23.75 -3.91
CA TRP A 288 0.73 22.90 -5.08
C TRP A 288 -0.11 21.63 -5.04
N VAL A 289 -0.32 21.01 -3.86
CA VAL A 289 -1.06 19.75 -3.72
C VAL A 289 -2.47 19.89 -4.31
N GLY A 290 -3.18 20.95 -3.92
CA GLY A 290 -4.51 21.24 -4.47
C GLY A 290 -4.49 21.64 -5.95
N ARG A 291 -3.45 22.31 -6.43
CA ARG A 291 -3.31 22.65 -7.87
C ARG A 291 -3.06 21.39 -8.72
N GLU A 292 -2.16 20.53 -8.29
CA GLU A 292 -1.82 19.28 -8.95
C GLU A 292 -3.02 18.32 -8.95
N HIS A 293 -3.72 18.15 -7.82
CA HIS A 293 -4.96 17.37 -7.75
C HIS A 293 -6.00 17.86 -8.78
N ARG A 294 -6.28 19.17 -8.83
CA ARG A 294 -7.20 19.72 -9.83
C ARG A 294 -6.73 19.47 -11.26
N SER A 295 -5.43 19.58 -11.52
CA SER A 295 -4.85 19.29 -12.82
C SER A 295 -4.98 17.81 -13.20
N PHE A 296 -4.74 16.92 -12.25
CA PHE A 296 -4.86 15.46 -12.39
C PHE A 296 -6.30 15.07 -12.80
N ILE A 297 -7.30 15.50 -12.02
CA ILE A 297 -8.71 15.22 -12.32
C ILE A 297 -9.13 15.81 -13.66
N LYS A 298 -8.88 17.10 -13.88
CA LYS A 298 -9.27 17.78 -15.11
C LYS A 298 -8.66 17.10 -16.36
N THR A 299 -7.39 16.73 -16.29
CA THR A 299 -6.71 16.09 -17.43
C THR A 299 -7.29 14.70 -17.70
N LEU A 300 -7.58 13.91 -16.66
CA LEU A 300 -8.19 12.58 -16.81
C LEU A 300 -9.61 12.65 -17.37
N GLU A 301 -10.42 13.61 -16.93
CA GLU A 301 -11.76 13.87 -17.48
C GLU A 301 -11.69 14.28 -18.96
N GLU A 302 -10.77 15.19 -19.32
CA GLU A 302 -10.55 15.61 -20.72
C GLU A 302 -10.10 14.45 -21.63
N LEU A 303 -9.35 13.50 -21.07
CA LEU A 303 -8.91 12.28 -21.75
C LEU A 303 -9.99 11.17 -21.78
N GLY A 304 -11.15 11.40 -21.15
CA GLY A 304 -12.26 10.45 -21.11
C GLY A 304 -12.04 9.26 -20.17
N ALA A 305 -11.17 9.39 -19.16
CA ALA A 305 -10.95 8.35 -18.17
C ALA A 305 -12.19 8.14 -17.28
N CYS A 306 -12.37 6.92 -16.76
CA CYS A 306 -13.36 6.65 -15.72
C CYS A 306 -12.82 7.12 -14.37
N VAL A 307 -12.92 8.42 -14.08
CA VAL A 307 -12.44 9.03 -12.84
C VAL A 307 -13.59 9.56 -11.98
N THR A 308 -13.53 9.27 -10.69
CA THR A 308 -14.36 9.90 -9.66
C THR A 308 -13.46 10.67 -8.69
N HIS A 309 -13.97 11.78 -8.16
CA HIS A 309 -13.26 12.53 -7.14
C HIS A 309 -14.20 13.04 -6.06
N ARG A 310 -13.75 13.04 -4.81
CA ARG A 310 -14.53 13.50 -3.65
C ARG A 310 -13.64 14.25 -2.68
N LEU A 311 -14.06 15.45 -2.32
CA LEU A 311 -13.53 16.19 -1.18
C LEU A 311 -14.36 15.82 0.06
N HIS A 312 -13.69 15.29 1.08
CA HIS A 312 -14.32 14.88 2.34
C HIS A 312 -14.15 15.97 3.39
N PHE A 313 -15.09 16.03 4.33
CA PHE A 313 -15.00 16.92 5.50
C PHE A 313 -14.90 18.41 5.16
N GLU A 314 -15.58 18.83 4.08
CA GLU A 314 -15.61 20.23 3.63
C GLU A 314 -16.11 21.21 4.70
N ASP A 315 -17.05 20.74 5.53
CA ASP A 315 -17.68 21.51 6.59
C ASP A 315 -16.87 21.51 7.92
N GLU A 316 -15.72 20.84 7.95
CA GLU A 316 -14.87 20.72 9.14
C GLU A 316 -13.53 21.45 8.93
N PRO A 317 -12.92 22.01 9.99
CA PRO A 317 -11.56 22.54 9.90
C PRO A 317 -10.56 21.47 9.43
N ALA A 318 -9.64 21.87 8.54
CA ALA A 318 -8.55 21.02 8.09
C ALA A 318 -7.74 20.48 9.28
N SER A 319 -7.58 19.15 9.36
CA SER A 319 -6.92 18.47 10.48
C SER A 319 -6.26 17.17 10.03
N ILE A 320 -5.22 16.74 10.75
CA ILE A 320 -4.57 15.45 10.49
C ILE A 320 -5.49 14.29 10.89
N GLU A 321 -6.43 14.50 11.80
CA GLU A 321 -7.49 13.55 12.11
C GLU A 321 -8.36 13.28 10.88
N ASN A 322 -8.74 14.32 10.14
CA ASN A 322 -9.52 14.20 8.90
C ASN A 322 -8.74 13.45 7.83
N HIS A 323 -7.44 13.75 7.70
CA HIS A 323 -6.52 13.03 6.82
C HIS A 323 -6.58 11.52 7.04
N PHE A 324 -6.42 11.04 8.27
CA PHE A 324 -6.55 9.61 8.56
C PHE A 324 -7.99 9.09 8.42
N ARG A 325 -8.99 9.89 8.79
CA ARG A 325 -10.40 9.47 8.77
C ARG A 325 -10.89 9.11 7.36
N VAL A 326 -10.28 9.66 6.31
CA VAL A 326 -10.60 9.30 4.92
C VAL A 326 -10.49 7.79 4.65
N ILE A 327 -9.57 7.08 5.33
CA ILE A 327 -9.37 5.63 5.20
C ILE A 327 -10.64 4.86 5.57
N LYS A 328 -11.50 5.40 6.44
CA LYS A 328 -12.77 4.79 6.82
C LYS A 328 -13.91 5.16 5.87
N GLU A 329 -13.89 6.38 5.34
CA GLU A 329 -15.07 7.00 4.72
C GLU A 329 -15.07 7.02 3.19
N PHE A 330 -13.92 6.76 2.54
CA PHE A 330 -13.78 6.80 1.09
C PHE A 330 -14.76 5.89 0.36
#